data_AF-A0A7Y5EPJ3-F1
#
_entry.id   AF-A0A7Y5EPJ3-F1
#
_cell.length_a   1.000
_cell.length_b   1.000
_cell.length_c   1.000
_cell.angle_alpha   90.00
_cell.angle_beta   90.00
_cell.angle_gamma   90.00
#
_symmetry.space_group_name_H-M   'P 1'
#
loop_
_entity.id
_entity.type
_entity.pdbx_description
1 polymer ?
#
loop_
_entity_poly.entity_id
_entity_poly.type
_entity_poly.pdbx_seq_one_letter_code
_entity_poly.pdbx_strand_id
1 'polypeptide(L)'
;MNWIKTLAVGFGLTWVIAACAQDLYNGQPLANSDIQIASFGSGKIEETNEVALNGNSFKTTFFGLHGGGWIAFQRGRDVSQALQQPGALMKVALRLPVEQASGSSRPMTLSKIRIVIETTDGKLTESLHTIDKVKAANTQWYPMAIPLSAIPDLARSNGIIKRIGISGDARSTVYIGEISVATDSTPIQGYFLAVINGVQYDSRQSPRIIVASNDEILLYAFGDGGSSPLVYEWNLMSGNSAEVDASGATLRHRFPKAGEFTITLTIKDGAGRKQPATVTLKMTIT
;
A
#
# COMPACT_ATOMS: atom_id res chain seq x y z
N MET A 1 25.24 36.36 23.17
CA MET A 1 23.92 35.69 23.03
C MET A 1 23.58 35.66 21.55
N ASN A 2 24.06 34.63 20.85
CA ASN A 2 23.68 34.26 19.48
C ASN A 2 24.40 32.92 19.21
N TRP A 3 23.62 31.87 19.03
CA TRP A 3 24.11 30.53 18.75
C TRP A 3 23.43 30.05 17.47
N ILE A 4 24.22 30.00 16.42
CA ILE A 4 23.87 29.35 15.15
C ILE A 4 24.02 27.85 15.42
N LYS A 5 22.93 27.09 15.32
CA LYS A 5 22.97 25.63 15.26
C LYS A 5 22.82 25.20 13.81
N THR A 6 23.92 24.64 13.30
CA THR A 6 24.08 23.95 12.02
C THR A 6 22.98 22.90 11.83
N LEU A 7 22.22 23.02 10.74
CA LEU A 7 21.33 21.97 10.23
C LEU A 7 22.20 20.84 9.66
N ALA A 8 22.21 19.70 10.34
CA ALA A 8 22.65 18.45 9.73
C ALA A 8 21.54 17.99 8.77
N VAL A 9 21.82 18.06 7.47
CA VAL A 9 20.97 17.45 6.43
C VAL A 9 21.23 15.95 6.45
N GLY A 10 20.46 15.23 7.27
CA GLY A 10 20.27 13.80 7.10
C GLY A 10 19.19 13.60 6.05
N PHE A 11 19.51 12.90 4.96
CA PHE A 11 18.53 12.41 3.99
C PHE A 11 17.64 11.35 4.66
N GLY A 12 16.69 11.80 5.46
CA GLY A 12 15.56 11.01 5.90
C GLY A 12 14.50 11.03 4.81
N LEU A 13 14.03 9.85 4.40
CA LEU A 13 12.77 9.67 3.69
C LEU A 13 11.73 10.57 4.35
N THR A 14 11.18 11.55 3.62
CA THR A 14 10.15 12.43 4.15
C THR A 14 8.89 11.62 4.35
N TRP A 15 8.69 11.13 5.57
CA TRP A 15 7.45 10.55 6.03
C TRP A 15 6.39 11.65 6.01
N VAL A 16 5.38 11.48 5.18
CA VAL A 16 4.08 12.13 5.42
C VAL A 16 3.67 11.71 6.84
N ILE A 17 3.44 12.68 7.72
CA ILE A 17 3.13 12.45 9.13
C ILE A 17 1.87 11.59 9.22
N ALA A 18 2.03 10.32 9.62
CA ALA A 18 0.93 9.43 9.93
C ALA A 18 0.31 9.86 11.27
N ALA A 19 -0.98 10.18 11.29
CA ALA A 19 -1.68 10.70 12.47
C ALA A 19 -1.88 9.68 13.60
N CYS A 20 -1.45 8.43 13.44
CA CYS A 20 -1.28 7.45 14.52
C CYS A 20 -0.27 6.39 14.04
N ALA A 21 0.97 6.45 14.51
CA ALA A 21 1.95 5.39 14.31
C ALA A 21 2.12 4.64 15.64
N GLN A 22 1.84 3.34 15.64
CA GLN A 22 2.01 2.47 16.79
C GLN A 22 2.96 1.34 16.43
N ASP A 23 4.07 1.25 17.13
CA ASP A 23 5.00 0.13 16.96
C ASP A 23 4.48 -1.10 17.68
N LEU A 24 4.38 -2.22 16.96
CA LEU A 24 4.14 -3.53 17.55
C LEU A 24 5.46 -4.20 17.92
N TYR A 25 6.47 -4.03 17.06
CA TYR A 25 7.86 -4.42 17.22
C TYR A 25 8.76 -3.41 16.47
N ASN A 26 9.82 -2.94 17.11
CA ASN A 26 10.73 -1.95 16.56
C ASN A 26 12.20 -2.25 16.91
N GLY A 27 12.60 -3.52 16.79
CA GLY A 27 14.00 -3.93 16.99
C GLY A 27 14.45 -4.09 18.44
N GLN A 28 13.55 -3.95 19.41
CA GLN A 28 13.88 -4.18 20.82
C GLN A 28 14.28 -5.65 21.07
N PRO A 29 15.31 -5.92 21.91
CA PRO A 29 15.73 -7.28 22.23
C PRO A 29 14.63 -8.09 22.93
N LEU A 30 14.50 -9.38 22.61
CA LEU A 30 13.53 -10.28 23.23
C LEU A 30 13.70 -10.35 24.75
N ALA A 31 14.95 -10.38 25.23
CA ALA A 31 15.28 -10.45 26.65
C ALA A 31 14.68 -9.32 27.50
N ASN A 32 14.40 -8.16 26.89
CA ASN A 32 13.86 -6.98 27.56
C ASN A 32 12.48 -6.59 27.04
N SER A 33 11.73 -7.54 26.46
CA SER A 33 10.43 -7.29 25.85
C SER A 33 9.37 -8.28 26.36
N ASP A 34 8.11 -7.96 26.11
CA ASP A 34 6.98 -8.87 26.31
C ASP A 34 6.74 -9.78 25.09
N ILE A 35 7.72 -9.90 24.19
CA ILE A 35 7.64 -10.67 22.95
C ILE A 35 8.29 -12.03 23.13
N GLN A 36 7.65 -13.07 22.57
CA GLN A 36 8.20 -14.40 22.44
C GLN A 36 8.13 -14.86 21.00
N ILE A 37 9.11 -15.64 20.57
CA ILE A 37 9.10 -16.25 19.24
C ILE A 37 8.98 -17.77 19.33
N ALA A 38 8.30 -18.37 18.36
CA ALA A 38 8.19 -19.82 18.27
C ALA A 38 8.19 -20.27 16.80
N SER A 39 8.94 -21.30 16.49
CA SER A 39 8.92 -21.89 15.15
C SER A 39 7.66 -22.72 14.95
N PHE A 40 7.16 -22.83 13.72
CA PHE A 40 6.06 -23.75 13.38
C PHE A 40 6.33 -24.51 12.08
N GLY A 41 5.73 -25.69 11.96
CA GLY A 41 5.91 -26.57 10.81
C GLY A 41 7.38 -26.87 10.55
N SER A 42 7.80 -26.75 9.29
CA SER A 42 9.20 -26.93 8.87
C SER A 42 10.04 -25.66 8.97
N GLY A 43 9.49 -24.55 9.47
CA GLY A 43 10.21 -23.28 9.54
C GLY A 43 11.06 -23.12 10.80
N LYS A 44 11.81 -22.02 10.83
CA LYS A 44 12.62 -21.58 11.96
C LYS A 44 12.49 -20.08 12.13
N ILE A 45 12.42 -19.59 13.37
CA ILE A 45 12.57 -18.18 13.70
C ILE A 45 13.62 -18.00 14.80
N GLU A 46 14.49 -17.02 14.63
CA GLU A 46 15.52 -16.64 15.60
C GLU A 46 15.68 -15.11 15.65
N GLU A 47 15.96 -14.57 16.83
CA GLU A 47 16.41 -13.18 16.97
C GLU A 47 17.86 -13.07 16.47
N THR A 48 18.17 -11.96 15.81
CA THR A 48 19.53 -11.65 15.36
C THR A 48 19.76 -10.14 15.32
N ASN A 49 21.01 -9.73 15.47
CA ASN A 49 21.48 -8.38 15.23
C ASN A 49 22.43 -8.28 14.01
N GLU A 50 22.72 -9.39 13.33
CA GLU A 50 23.59 -9.41 12.13
C GLU A 50 22.98 -8.62 10.97
N VAL A 51 21.66 -8.71 10.85
CA VAL A 51 20.84 -8.02 9.88
C VAL A 51 19.70 -7.39 10.64
N ALA A 52 19.78 -6.10 10.93
CA ALA A 52 18.77 -5.40 11.72
C ALA A 52 18.39 -4.07 11.08
N LEU A 53 17.17 -3.60 11.38
CA LEU A 53 16.72 -2.25 11.03
C LEU A 53 16.99 -1.30 12.21
N ASN A 54 16.45 -1.62 13.39
CA ASN A 54 16.51 -0.79 14.58
C ASN A 54 17.10 -1.56 15.79
N GLY A 55 18.25 -2.21 15.59
CA GLY A 55 18.97 -2.96 16.64
C GLY A 55 18.91 -4.49 16.46
N ASN A 56 17.70 -5.08 16.53
CA ASN A 56 17.48 -6.50 16.27
C ASN A 56 16.47 -6.73 15.15
N SER A 57 16.42 -7.96 14.63
CA SER A 57 15.37 -8.44 13.74
C SER A 57 15.04 -9.90 14.03
N PHE A 58 13.92 -10.36 13.47
CA PHE A 58 13.61 -11.78 13.43
C PHE A 58 14.01 -12.37 12.09
N LYS A 59 15.00 -13.26 12.11
CA LYS A 59 15.38 -14.08 10.97
C LYS A 59 14.46 -15.29 10.91
N THR A 60 13.66 -15.37 9.85
CA THR A 60 12.66 -16.43 9.65
C THR A 60 13.00 -17.21 8.39
N THR A 61 13.21 -18.51 8.55
CA THR A 61 13.43 -19.46 7.45
C THR A 61 12.20 -20.34 7.28
N PHE A 62 11.78 -20.55 6.05
CA PHE A 62 10.64 -21.41 5.71
C PHE A 62 10.89 -22.17 4.42
N PHE A 63 10.11 -23.24 4.20
CA PHE A 63 10.23 -24.16 3.05
C PHE A 63 8.94 -24.21 2.21
N GLY A 64 8.01 -23.28 2.46
CA GLY A 64 6.66 -23.26 1.92
C GLY A 64 5.68 -22.70 2.96
N LEU A 65 4.40 -22.59 2.59
CA LEU A 65 3.39 -21.86 3.36
C LEU A 65 3.12 -22.45 4.77
N HIS A 66 3.44 -23.73 4.97
CA HIS A 66 3.11 -24.49 6.17
C HIS A 66 4.21 -24.48 7.25
N GLY A 67 5.32 -23.77 7.05
CA GLY A 67 6.37 -23.63 8.05
C GLY A 67 6.85 -22.18 8.15
N GLY A 68 7.17 -21.71 9.35
CA GLY A 68 7.62 -20.33 9.56
C GLY A 68 7.86 -19.99 11.03
N GLY A 69 7.63 -18.72 11.37
CA GLY A 69 7.82 -18.18 12.71
C GLY A 69 6.58 -17.47 13.24
N TRP A 70 6.29 -17.68 14.53
CA TRP A 70 5.36 -16.89 15.33
C TRP A 70 6.12 -15.84 16.12
N ILE A 71 5.54 -14.64 16.19
CA ILE A 71 5.91 -13.54 17.08
C ILE A 71 4.70 -13.30 17.97
N ALA A 72 4.79 -13.62 19.26
CA ALA A 72 3.72 -13.53 20.23
C ALA A 72 3.95 -12.38 21.21
N PHE A 73 2.88 -11.67 21.57
CA PHE A 73 2.88 -10.53 22.48
C PHE A 73 2.19 -10.95 23.78
N GLN A 74 2.93 -11.04 24.89
CA GLN A 74 2.37 -11.46 26.18
C GLN A 74 1.26 -10.53 26.66
N ARG A 75 1.41 -9.21 26.44
CA ARG A 75 0.38 -8.21 26.79
C ARG A 75 -0.59 -7.90 25.65
N GLY A 76 -0.52 -8.65 24.55
CA GLY A 76 -1.22 -8.31 23.31
C GLY A 76 -0.79 -6.96 22.72
N ARG A 77 -1.30 -6.65 21.54
CA ARG A 77 -1.14 -5.34 20.89
C ARG A 77 -2.51 -4.84 20.45
N ASP A 78 -3.02 -3.85 21.17
CA ASP A 78 -4.30 -3.23 20.85
C ASP A 78 -4.15 -2.36 19.60
N VAL A 79 -4.85 -2.71 18.53
CA VAL A 79 -4.95 -1.97 17.28
C VAL A 79 -6.40 -1.55 16.99
N SER A 80 -7.30 -1.64 17.98
CA SER A 80 -8.73 -1.36 17.84
C SER A 80 -9.01 0.06 17.36
N GLN A 81 -8.24 1.05 17.83
CA GLN A 81 -8.35 2.43 17.37
C GLN A 81 -7.94 2.60 15.91
N ALA A 82 -6.88 1.91 15.48
CA ALA A 82 -6.45 1.95 14.09
C ALA A 82 -7.47 1.29 13.16
N LEU A 83 -8.17 0.24 13.61
CA LEU A 83 -9.25 -0.38 12.83
C LEU A 83 -10.41 0.59 12.49
N GLN A 84 -10.59 1.65 13.28
CA GLN A 84 -11.59 2.70 12.99
C GLN A 84 -11.11 3.70 11.93
N GLN A 85 -9.81 3.73 11.63
CA GLN A 85 -9.24 4.65 10.65
C GLN A 85 -9.33 4.03 9.25
N PRO A 86 -10.00 4.69 8.29
CA PRO A 86 -10.10 4.16 6.93
C PRO A 86 -8.73 3.92 6.30
N GLY A 87 -7.72 4.76 6.55
CA GLY A 87 -6.38 4.59 5.98
C GLY A 87 -5.46 3.62 6.73
N ALA A 88 -5.94 2.83 7.70
CA ALA A 88 -5.04 2.05 8.55
C ALA A 88 -4.36 0.88 7.82
N LEU A 89 -3.04 0.83 7.98
CA LEU A 89 -2.12 -0.16 7.44
C LEU A 89 -1.34 -0.79 8.59
N MET A 90 -1.18 -2.10 8.55
CA MET A 90 -0.03 -2.76 9.17
C MET A 90 1.14 -2.69 8.21
N LYS A 91 2.28 -2.20 8.68
CA LYS A 91 3.54 -2.18 7.96
C LYS A 91 4.46 -3.24 8.56
N VAL A 92 5.05 -4.05 7.70
CA VAL A 92 6.07 -5.02 8.08
C VAL A 92 7.32 -4.71 7.28
N ALA A 93 8.39 -4.27 7.94
CA ALA A 93 9.67 -4.02 7.29
C ALA A 93 10.41 -5.34 7.11
N LEU A 94 10.49 -5.79 5.86
CA LEU A 94 11.09 -7.06 5.46
C LEU A 94 12.43 -6.84 4.76
N ARG A 95 13.45 -7.62 5.09
CA ARG A 95 14.60 -7.80 4.19
C ARG A 95 14.51 -9.17 3.55
N LEU A 96 14.38 -9.15 2.23
CA LEU A 96 14.30 -10.33 1.38
C LEU A 96 15.71 -10.87 1.08
N PRO A 97 15.87 -12.17 0.74
CA PRO A 97 17.16 -12.68 0.32
C PRO A 97 17.57 -12.02 -1.00
N VAL A 98 18.88 -11.85 -1.19
CA VAL A 98 19.42 -11.46 -2.49
C VAL A 98 19.30 -12.68 -3.41
N GLU A 99 18.54 -12.55 -4.50
CA GLU A 99 18.47 -13.60 -5.53
C GLU A 99 19.84 -13.72 -6.20
N GLN A 100 20.54 -14.83 -5.96
CA GLN A 100 21.72 -15.19 -6.73
C GLN A 100 21.26 -15.93 -7.99
N ALA A 101 21.62 -15.42 -9.16
CA ALA A 101 21.36 -16.09 -10.42
C ALA A 101 22.23 -17.35 -10.52
N SER A 102 21.73 -18.50 -10.04
CA SER A 102 22.34 -19.79 -10.31
C SER A 102 21.71 -20.40 -11.57
N GLY A 103 22.55 -20.69 -12.56
CA GLY A 103 22.14 -21.35 -13.79
C GLY A 103 21.74 -22.81 -13.53
N SER A 104 20.45 -23.08 -13.35
CA SER A 104 19.72 -24.28 -13.80
C SER A 104 18.48 -24.54 -12.93
N SER A 105 17.37 -24.84 -13.62
CA SER A 105 16.00 -25.07 -13.11
C SER A 105 15.39 -23.86 -12.38
N ARG A 106 14.19 -23.45 -12.83
CA ARG A 106 13.43 -22.28 -12.33
C ARG A 106 13.57 -22.17 -10.81
N PRO A 107 14.34 -21.19 -10.27
CA PRO A 107 14.35 -21.00 -8.84
C PRO A 107 12.90 -20.74 -8.43
N MET A 108 12.38 -21.52 -7.49
CA MET A 108 11.16 -21.12 -6.78
C MET A 108 11.54 -19.87 -6.00
N THR A 109 11.47 -18.74 -6.67
CA THR A 109 11.73 -17.45 -6.05
C THR A 109 10.55 -17.13 -5.15
N LEU A 110 10.85 -16.60 -3.97
CA LEU A 110 9.82 -16.17 -3.03
C LEU A 110 8.93 -15.13 -3.73
N SER A 111 7.65 -15.42 -3.91
CA SER A 111 6.70 -14.54 -4.60
C SER A 111 5.57 -14.08 -3.69
N LYS A 112 5.24 -14.87 -2.66
CA LYS A 112 4.20 -14.54 -1.68
C LYS A 112 4.69 -14.73 -0.26
N ILE A 113 4.32 -13.79 0.61
CA ILE A 113 4.39 -13.92 2.06
C ILE A 113 2.99 -14.22 2.58
N ARG A 114 2.90 -15.21 3.46
CA ARG A 114 1.70 -15.52 4.23
C ARG A 114 1.84 -14.89 5.61
N ILE A 115 0.82 -14.12 5.98
CA ILE A 115 0.68 -13.54 7.32
C ILE A 115 -0.50 -14.22 8.00
N VAL A 116 -0.31 -14.61 9.25
CA VAL A 116 -1.36 -15.15 10.10
C VAL A 116 -1.45 -14.28 11.35
N ILE A 117 -2.64 -13.87 11.74
CA ILE A 117 -2.86 -13.07 12.94
C ILE A 117 -3.82 -13.82 13.84
N GLU A 118 -3.43 -13.99 15.11
CA GLU A 118 -4.35 -14.42 16.16
C GLU A 118 -4.59 -13.25 17.10
N THR A 119 -5.85 -13.04 17.48
CA THR A 119 -6.27 -12.02 18.45
C THR A 119 -6.58 -12.67 19.80
N THR A 120 -6.62 -11.90 20.88
CA THR A 120 -6.71 -12.45 22.24
C THR A 120 -8.07 -13.09 22.55
N ASP A 121 -9.11 -12.78 21.77
CA ASP A 121 -10.41 -13.46 21.79
C ASP A 121 -10.44 -14.76 20.96
N GLY A 122 -9.29 -15.17 20.41
CA GLY A 122 -9.11 -16.44 19.70
C GLY A 122 -9.45 -16.39 18.21
N LYS A 123 -9.78 -15.23 17.63
CA LYS A 123 -9.94 -15.14 16.16
C LYS A 123 -8.59 -15.28 15.47
N LEU A 124 -8.54 -16.19 14.49
CA LEU A 124 -7.37 -16.48 13.67
C LEU A 124 -7.68 -16.09 12.22
N THR A 125 -6.78 -15.32 11.62
CA THR A 125 -6.90 -14.85 10.25
C THR A 125 -5.64 -15.17 9.47
N GLU A 126 -5.82 -15.54 8.20
CA GLU A 126 -4.73 -15.72 7.25
C GLU A 126 -4.90 -14.82 6.04
N SER A 127 -3.79 -14.29 5.52
CA SER A 127 -3.73 -13.56 4.26
C SER A 127 -2.42 -13.85 3.50
N LEU A 128 -2.47 -13.80 2.17
CA LEU A 128 -1.30 -13.90 1.30
C LEU A 128 -1.06 -12.58 0.58
N HIS A 129 0.20 -12.15 0.57
CA HIS A 129 0.64 -10.88 -0.02
C HIS A 129 1.74 -11.12 -1.05
N THR A 130 1.55 -10.63 -2.26
CA THR A 130 2.56 -10.72 -3.34
C THR A 130 3.69 -9.73 -3.10
N ILE A 131 4.93 -10.16 -3.31
CA ILE A 131 6.14 -9.33 -3.13
C ILE A 131 6.85 -8.99 -4.44
N ASP A 132 6.30 -9.34 -5.61
CA ASP A 132 6.96 -9.15 -6.91
C ASP A 132 7.24 -7.66 -7.22
N LYS A 133 6.32 -6.76 -6.86
CA LYS A 133 6.52 -5.30 -7.01
C LYS A 133 7.53 -4.72 -6.02
N VAL A 134 7.78 -5.43 -4.91
CA VAL A 134 8.61 -4.98 -3.81
C VAL A 134 10.10 -5.15 -4.14
N LYS A 135 10.47 -6.21 -4.86
CA LYS A 135 11.85 -6.49 -5.29
C LYS A 135 12.48 -5.46 -6.23
N ALA A 136 11.68 -4.55 -6.80
CA ALA A 136 12.15 -3.53 -7.74
C ALA A 136 12.64 -2.23 -7.08
N ALA A 137 12.45 -2.06 -5.77
CA ALA A 137 12.93 -0.89 -5.04
C ALA A 137 14.38 -1.11 -4.55
N ASN A 138 15.31 -0.20 -4.84
CA ASN A 138 16.72 -0.31 -4.41
C ASN A 138 16.94 -0.06 -2.89
N THR A 139 16.07 -0.60 -2.02
CA THR A 139 16.13 -0.44 -0.56
C THR A 139 16.46 -1.77 0.12
N GLN A 140 17.35 -1.76 1.12
CA GLN A 140 17.72 -2.98 1.86
C GLN A 140 16.56 -3.54 2.71
N TRP A 141 15.66 -2.67 3.16
CA TRP A 141 14.46 -3.00 3.92
C TRP A 141 13.23 -2.52 3.16
N TYR A 142 12.27 -3.42 3.01
CA TYR A 142 11.09 -3.24 2.22
C TYR A 142 9.85 -3.16 3.12
N PRO A 143 9.11 -2.04 3.12
CA PRO A 143 7.87 -1.96 3.85
C PRO A 143 6.76 -2.69 3.09
N MET A 144 6.34 -3.86 3.59
CA MET A 144 5.10 -4.50 3.14
C MET A 144 3.93 -3.85 3.88
N ALA A 145 3.08 -3.13 3.15
CA ALA A 145 1.88 -2.50 3.70
C ALA A 145 0.65 -3.41 3.48
N ILE A 146 -0.03 -3.75 4.56
CA ILE A 146 -1.25 -4.56 4.57
C ILE A 146 -2.36 -3.69 5.14
N PRO A 147 -3.39 -3.34 4.36
CA PRO A 147 -4.55 -2.64 4.91
C PRO A 147 -5.20 -3.49 6.01
N LEU A 148 -5.42 -2.91 7.20
CA LEU A 148 -6.00 -3.67 8.32
C LEU A 148 -7.40 -4.22 8.00
N SER A 149 -8.18 -3.48 7.20
CA SER A 149 -9.49 -3.92 6.71
C SER A 149 -9.42 -5.08 5.70
N ALA A 150 -8.26 -5.33 5.09
CA ALA A 150 -8.05 -6.46 4.20
C ALA A 150 -7.65 -7.74 4.96
N ILE A 151 -7.55 -7.69 6.29
CA ILE A 151 -7.26 -8.81 7.16
C ILE A 151 -8.63 -9.34 7.64
N PRO A 152 -9.13 -10.48 7.10
CA PRO A 152 -10.42 -11.04 7.50
C PRO A 152 -10.52 -11.17 9.02
N ASP A 153 -11.70 -11.09 9.62
CA ASP A 153 -11.90 -11.29 11.07
C ASP A 153 -11.18 -10.35 12.07
N LEU A 154 -10.12 -9.63 11.70
CA LEU A 154 -9.44 -8.69 12.60
C LEU A 154 -10.36 -7.51 12.95
N ALA A 155 -11.11 -7.00 11.98
CA ALA A 155 -12.15 -6.00 12.22
C ALA A 155 -13.38 -6.56 12.95
N ARG A 156 -13.52 -7.90 13.02
CA ARG A 156 -14.62 -8.59 13.70
C ARG A 156 -14.22 -9.14 15.08
N SER A 157 -12.96 -8.96 15.49
CA SER A 157 -12.44 -9.39 16.77
C SER A 157 -12.38 -8.21 17.76
N ASN A 158 -11.83 -8.45 18.94
CA ASN A 158 -11.53 -7.40 19.91
C ASN A 158 -10.40 -6.45 19.51
N GLY A 159 -9.75 -6.65 18.35
CA GLY A 159 -8.67 -5.78 17.86
C GLY A 159 -7.37 -5.87 18.66
N ILE A 160 -7.22 -6.83 19.57
CA ILE A 160 -6.00 -7.03 20.36
C ILE A 160 -5.22 -8.20 19.79
N ILE A 161 -4.15 -7.92 19.06
CA ILE A 161 -3.29 -8.93 18.44
C ILE A 161 -2.50 -9.68 19.51
N LYS A 162 -2.65 -10.99 19.55
CA LYS A 162 -1.93 -11.91 20.43
C LYS A 162 -0.63 -12.40 19.80
N ARG A 163 -0.65 -12.75 18.52
CA ARG A 163 0.55 -13.18 17.78
C ARG A 163 0.41 -13.01 16.28
N ILE A 164 1.55 -12.84 15.62
CA ILE A 164 1.69 -12.72 14.16
C ILE A 164 2.58 -13.87 13.68
N GLY A 165 2.10 -14.64 12.71
CA GLY A 165 2.79 -15.74 12.07
C GLY A 165 3.21 -15.35 10.66
N ILE A 166 4.43 -15.73 10.26
CA ILE A 166 4.99 -15.37 8.96
C ILE A 166 5.59 -16.62 8.30
N SER A 167 5.20 -16.86 7.05
CA SER A 167 5.80 -17.86 6.15
C SER A 167 5.78 -17.38 4.70
N GLY A 168 6.26 -18.17 3.75
CA GLY A 168 6.27 -17.82 2.33
C GLY A 168 6.12 -19.02 1.40
N ASP A 169 5.87 -18.76 0.12
CA ASP A 169 5.52 -19.78 -0.88
C ASP A 169 6.71 -20.55 -1.47
N ALA A 170 7.94 -20.23 -1.04
CA ALA A 170 9.15 -20.88 -1.49
C ALA A 170 10.14 -21.09 -0.35
N ARG A 171 11.17 -21.92 -0.56
CA ARG A 171 12.27 -22.04 0.39
C ARG A 171 13.06 -20.73 0.45
N SER A 172 13.06 -20.09 1.62
CA SER A 172 13.65 -18.76 1.76
C SER A 172 13.97 -18.41 3.20
N THR A 173 14.80 -17.38 3.37
CA THR A 173 15.04 -16.72 4.65
C THR A 173 14.77 -15.22 4.48
N VAL A 174 13.91 -14.68 5.34
CA VAL A 174 13.57 -13.25 5.40
C VAL A 174 13.88 -12.73 6.79
N TYR A 175 14.14 -11.43 6.88
CA TYR A 175 14.30 -10.74 8.16
C TYR A 175 13.14 -9.78 8.37
N ILE A 176 12.62 -9.71 9.60
CA ILE A 176 11.58 -8.75 10.00
C ILE A 176 12.19 -7.76 10.99
N GLY A 177 12.35 -6.52 10.56
CA GLY A 177 13.03 -5.48 11.34
C GLY A 177 12.10 -4.61 12.16
N GLU A 178 10.87 -4.41 11.67
CA GLU A 178 9.84 -3.61 12.32
C GLU A 178 8.46 -4.14 11.92
N ILE A 179 7.53 -4.06 12.86
CA ILE A 179 6.09 -4.22 12.62
C ILE A 179 5.42 -3.02 13.27
N SER A 180 4.72 -2.22 12.49
CA SER A 180 4.02 -1.04 12.96
C SER A 180 2.62 -0.95 12.37
N VAL A 181 1.74 -0.19 13.00
CA VAL A 181 0.46 0.20 12.47
C VAL A 181 0.48 1.70 12.23
N ALA A 182 0.10 2.11 11.03
CA ALA A 182 0.07 3.51 10.63
C ALA A 182 -1.15 3.80 9.77
N THR A 183 -1.70 5.01 9.88
CA THR A 183 -2.72 5.49 8.95
C THR A 183 -2.07 6.20 7.78
N ASP A 184 -2.39 5.76 6.56
CA ASP A 184 -2.06 6.50 5.34
C ASP A 184 -3.08 7.62 5.13
N SER A 185 -2.66 8.83 5.49
CA SER A 185 -3.41 10.08 5.38
C SER A 185 -3.27 10.77 4.02
N THR A 186 -2.53 10.17 3.06
CA THR A 186 -2.32 10.78 1.73
C THR A 186 -3.68 10.97 1.05
N PRO A 187 -4.13 12.21 0.78
CA PRO A 187 -5.41 12.43 0.12
C PRO A 187 -5.35 11.87 -1.30
N ILE A 188 -6.47 11.36 -1.79
CA ILE A 188 -6.57 11.03 -3.22
C ILE A 188 -6.54 12.35 -3.98
N GLN A 189 -5.71 12.40 -5.01
CA GLN A 189 -5.59 13.51 -5.93
C GLN A 189 -5.26 12.97 -7.33
N GLY A 190 -5.41 13.81 -8.33
CA GLY A 190 -5.05 13.42 -9.68
C GLY A 190 -5.41 14.48 -10.70
N TYR A 191 -5.25 14.08 -11.96
CA TYR A 191 -5.58 14.86 -13.13
C TYR A 191 -5.78 13.92 -14.31
N PHE A 192 -6.23 14.46 -15.42
CA PHE A 192 -6.18 13.75 -16.69
C PHE A 192 -5.62 14.59 -17.82
N LEU A 193 -5.14 13.88 -18.84
CA LEU A 193 -4.80 14.42 -20.15
C LEU A 193 -5.90 14.06 -21.14
N ALA A 194 -6.36 15.04 -21.91
CA ALA A 194 -7.14 14.81 -23.12
C ALA A 194 -6.23 14.96 -24.33
N VAL A 195 -6.19 13.95 -25.20
CA VAL A 195 -5.40 13.96 -26.43
C VAL A 195 -6.34 13.99 -27.61
N ILE A 196 -6.28 15.08 -28.39
CA ILE A 196 -7.06 15.30 -29.60
C ILE A 196 -6.08 15.58 -30.74
N ASN A 197 -6.15 14.81 -31.82
CA ASN A 197 -5.29 14.98 -33.00
C ASN A 197 -3.78 15.10 -32.68
N GLY A 198 -3.33 14.39 -31.64
CA GLY A 198 -1.93 14.41 -31.16
C GLY A 198 -1.58 15.55 -30.21
N VAL A 199 -2.47 16.51 -29.99
CA VAL A 199 -2.29 17.61 -29.01
C VAL A 199 -2.79 17.18 -27.65
N GLN A 200 -1.99 17.40 -26.60
CA GLN A 200 -2.34 17.07 -25.22
C GLN A 200 -2.83 18.30 -24.46
N TYR A 201 -3.94 18.14 -23.75
CA TYR A 201 -4.52 19.15 -22.85
C TYR A 201 -4.54 18.60 -21.43
N ASP A 202 -3.84 19.27 -20.51
CA ASP A 202 -3.82 18.92 -19.10
C ASP A 202 -4.97 19.61 -18.36
N SER A 203 -5.86 18.82 -17.75
CA SER A 203 -7.01 19.32 -16.96
C SER A 203 -6.64 20.33 -15.86
N ARG A 204 -5.40 20.35 -15.38
CA ARG A 204 -4.92 21.32 -14.38
C ARG A 204 -4.60 22.68 -14.98
N GLN A 205 -4.27 22.72 -16.28
CA GLN A 205 -3.79 23.93 -16.97
C GLN A 205 -4.78 24.44 -18.01
N SER A 206 -5.65 23.56 -18.52
CA SER A 206 -6.61 23.83 -19.58
C SER A 206 -8.04 23.64 -19.05
N PRO A 207 -8.60 24.60 -18.30
CA PRO A 207 -9.94 24.44 -17.73
C PRO A 207 -11.05 24.38 -18.79
N ARG A 208 -10.77 24.83 -20.03
CA ARG A 208 -11.67 24.77 -21.18
C ARG A 208 -10.89 24.47 -22.46
N ILE A 209 -11.46 23.65 -23.34
CA ILE A 209 -10.92 23.38 -24.69
C ILE A 209 -12.03 23.39 -25.73
N ILE A 210 -11.66 23.60 -26.99
CA ILE A 210 -12.56 23.54 -28.14
C ILE A 210 -12.15 22.35 -29.00
N VAL A 211 -13.12 21.52 -29.38
CA VAL A 211 -12.89 20.31 -30.17
C VAL A 211 -13.92 20.24 -31.29
N ALA A 212 -13.51 19.81 -32.48
CA ALA A 212 -14.43 19.66 -33.59
C ALA A 212 -15.38 18.48 -33.34
N SER A 213 -16.63 18.60 -33.80
CA SER A 213 -17.59 17.51 -33.72
C SER A 213 -17.03 16.23 -34.34
N ASN A 214 -17.25 15.11 -33.64
CA ASN A 214 -16.85 13.77 -34.03
C ASN A 214 -15.34 13.49 -34.03
N ASP A 215 -14.49 14.44 -33.61
CA ASP A 215 -13.07 14.18 -33.37
C ASP A 215 -12.89 13.13 -32.25
N GLU A 216 -11.83 12.33 -32.39
CA GLU A 216 -11.47 11.36 -31.37
C GLU A 216 -10.77 12.04 -30.22
N ILE A 217 -11.19 11.66 -29.01
CA ILE A 217 -10.58 12.11 -27.77
C ILE A 217 -10.11 10.88 -27.02
N LEU A 218 -8.81 10.86 -26.70
CA LEU A 218 -8.21 9.88 -25.79
C LEU A 218 -7.98 10.55 -24.44
N LEU A 219 -8.57 9.99 -23.40
CA LEU A 219 -8.48 10.47 -22.04
C LEU A 219 -7.58 9.52 -21.24
N TYR A 220 -6.62 10.09 -20.52
CA TYR A 220 -5.68 9.35 -19.66
C TYR A 220 -5.75 9.92 -18.24
N ALA A 221 -6.20 9.12 -17.29
CA ALA A 221 -6.24 9.47 -15.88
C ALA A 221 -4.91 9.17 -15.19
N PHE A 222 -4.50 10.09 -14.32
CA PHE A 222 -3.35 9.97 -13.45
C PHE A 222 -3.81 10.27 -12.03
N GLY A 223 -3.55 9.34 -11.11
CA GLY A 223 -3.94 9.48 -9.72
C GLY A 223 -2.81 9.12 -8.77
N ASP A 224 -2.82 9.77 -7.61
CA ASP A 224 -2.03 9.40 -6.43
C ASP A 224 -2.98 9.35 -5.24
N GLY A 225 -2.86 8.30 -4.44
CA GLY A 225 -3.59 8.10 -3.20
C GLY A 225 -2.77 7.32 -2.19
N GLY A 226 -1.44 7.41 -2.26
CA GLY A 226 -0.53 6.64 -1.41
C GLY A 226 -0.68 5.13 -1.64
N SER A 227 -1.10 4.42 -0.60
CA SER A 227 -1.27 2.96 -0.58
C SER A 227 -2.62 2.46 -1.13
N SER A 228 -3.55 3.36 -1.41
CA SER A 228 -4.88 2.98 -1.90
C SER A 228 -4.82 2.46 -3.34
N PRO A 229 -5.46 1.32 -3.67
CA PRO A 229 -5.70 0.96 -5.06
C PRO A 229 -6.69 1.95 -5.66
N LEU A 230 -6.33 2.63 -6.75
CA LEU A 230 -7.19 3.66 -7.35
C LEU A 230 -8.15 3.07 -8.40
N VAL A 231 -9.40 3.53 -8.37
CA VAL A 231 -10.44 3.25 -9.37
C VAL A 231 -10.82 4.57 -10.05
N TYR A 232 -10.96 4.54 -11.38
CA TYR A 232 -11.25 5.71 -12.20
C TYR A 232 -12.62 5.57 -12.85
N GLU A 233 -13.46 6.58 -12.67
CA GLU A 233 -14.79 6.70 -13.27
C GLU A 233 -14.90 8.01 -14.03
N TRP A 234 -15.52 7.96 -15.21
CA TRP A 234 -15.67 9.08 -16.12
C TRP A 234 -17.14 9.42 -16.31
N ASN A 235 -17.43 10.71 -16.32
CA ASN A 235 -18.68 11.29 -16.76
C ASN A 235 -18.36 12.34 -17.85
N LEU A 236 -19.03 12.25 -18.99
CA LEU A 236 -18.77 13.03 -20.19
C LEU A 236 -19.90 14.02 -20.52
N MET A 237 -20.94 14.09 -19.69
CA MET A 237 -22.13 14.90 -19.95
C MET A 237 -22.17 16.20 -19.13
N SER A 238 -22.96 17.17 -19.60
CA SER A 238 -23.26 18.39 -18.83
C SER A 238 -24.39 18.11 -17.85
N GLY A 239 -24.08 18.00 -16.55
CA GLY A 239 -25.09 17.73 -15.53
C GLY A 239 -24.55 16.98 -14.31
N ASN A 240 -25.45 16.33 -13.57
CA ASN A 240 -25.19 15.64 -12.30
C ASN A 240 -23.95 14.74 -12.37
N SER A 241 -22.97 15.00 -11.49
CA SER A 241 -21.71 14.27 -11.39
C SER A 241 -21.83 12.83 -10.88
N ALA A 242 -23.05 12.34 -10.64
CA ALA A 242 -23.30 11.00 -10.11
C ALA A 242 -23.39 9.90 -11.17
N GLU A 243 -23.65 10.25 -12.45
CA GLU A 243 -23.70 9.25 -13.52
C GLU A 243 -22.29 8.87 -13.98
N VAL A 244 -22.08 7.59 -14.30
CA VAL A 244 -20.80 7.04 -14.75
C VAL A 244 -20.97 6.51 -16.17
N ASP A 245 -20.33 7.17 -17.14
CA ASP A 245 -20.36 6.77 -18.55
C ASP A 245 -19.33 5.68 -18.87
N ALA A 246 -18.19 5.70 -18.17
CA ALA A 246 -17.13 4.73 -18.38
C ALA A 246 -16.21 4.60 -17.16
N SER A 247 -15.43 3.51 -17.13
CA SER A 247 -14.45 3.23 -16.08
C SER A 247 -13.09 2.85 -16.65
N GLY A 248 -12.03 3.11 -15.89
CA GLY A 248 -10.65 2.74 -16.23
C GLY A 248 -9.74 3.95 -16.45
N ALA A 249 -8.43 3.72 -16.41
CA ALA A 249 -7.43 4.78 -16.51
C ALA A 249 -7.35 5.41 -17.91
N THR A 250 -7.85 4.72 -18.94
CA THR A 250 -7.87 5.20 -20.32
C THR A 250 -9.28 5.09 -20.89
N LEU A 251 -9.74 6.13 -21.58
CA LEU A 251 -11.03 6.16 -22.25
C LEU A 251 -10.91 6.78 -23.64
N ARG A 252 -11.54 6.16 -24.63
CA ARG A 252 -11.66 6.68 -26.00
C ARG A 252 -13.11 7.07 -26.27
N HIS A 253 -13.35 8.30 -26.71
CA HIS A 253 -14.70 8.81 -26.96
C HIS A 253 -14.75 9.75 -28.17
N ARG A 254 -15.96 9.97 -28.71
CA ARG A 254 -16.27 10.96 -29.75
C ARG A 254 -17.59 11.65 -29.39
N PHE A 255 -17.63 12.97 -29.48
CA PHE A 255 -18.84 13.75 -29.27
C PHE A 255 -19.51 14.07 -30.61
N PRO A 256 -20.64 13.42 -30.96
CA PRO A 256 -21.26 13.58 -32.28
C PRO A 256 -22.10 14.86 -32.42
N LYS A 257 -22.42 15.53 -31.31
CA LYS A 257 -23.27 16.71 -31.27
C LYS A 257 -22.47 17.91 -30.78
N ALA A 258 -22.57 19.03 -31.50
CA ALA A 258 -22.07 20.31 -31.04
C ALA A 258 -22.77 20.73 -29.74
N GLY A 259 -22.04 21.42 -28.86
CA GLY A 259 -22.54 21.85 -27.56
C GLY A 259 -21.47 21.94 -26.49
N GLU A 260 -21.90 22.27 -25.27
CA GLU A 260 -21.05 22.38 -24.09
C GLU A 260 -21.12 21.10 -23.26
N PHE A 261 -19.95 20.54 -22.97
CA PHE A 261 -19.77 19.33 -22.18
C PHE A 261 -18.80 19.59 -21.02
N THR A 262 -18.94 18.82 -19.94
CA THR A 262 -17.99 18.83 -18.83
C THR A 262 -17.51 17.41 -18.60
N ILE A 263 -16.24 17.15 -18.94
CA ILE A 263 -15.60 15.88 -18.62
C ILE A 263 -15.25 15.91 -17.14
N THR A 264 -15.78 14.95 -16.39
CA THR A 264 -15.53 14.76 -14.97
C THR A 264 -14.85 13.42 -14.78
N LEU A 265 -13.66 13.44 -14.19
CA LEU A 265 -12.97 12.26 -13.68
C LEU A 265 -13.19 12.17 -12.18
N THR A 266 -13.74 11.06 -11.71
CA THR A 266 -13.79 10.71 -10.29
C THR A 266 -12.78 9.60 -10.01
N ILE A 267 -11.86 9.88 -9.10
CA ILE A 267 -10.83 8.94 -8.64
C ILE A 267 -11.23 8.46 -7.25
N LYS A 268 -11.49 7.16 -7.11
CA LYS A 268 -11.94 6.53 -5.86
C LYS A 268 -10.86 5.65 -5.26
N ASP A 269 -10.92 5.49 -3.95
CA ASP A 269 -10.28 4.37 -3.28
C ASP A 269 -11.05 3.10 -3.63
N GLY A 270 -10.39 2.13 -4.28
CA GLY A 270 -10.98 0.84 -4.62
C GLY A 270 -11.39 0.01 -3.40
N ALA A 271 -10.92 0.37 -2.20
CA ALA A 271 -11.37 -0.21 -0.96
C ALA A 271 -12.36 0.68 -0.17
N GLY A 272 -12.78 1.82 -0.74
CA GLY A 272 -13.81 2.70 -0.18
C GLY A 272 -13.41 3.46 1.08
N ARG A 273 -12.12 3.64 1.33
CA ARG A 273 -11.61 4.16 2.62
C ARG A 273 -11.35 5.66 2.60
N LYS A 274 -10.77 6.16 1.51
CA LYS A 274 -10.50 7.59 1.35
C LYS A 274 -11.61 8.27 0.57
N GLN A 275 -11.80 9.56 0.86
CA GLN A 275 -12.70 10.40 0.08
C GLN A 275 -12.21 10.47 -1.38
N PRO A 276 -13.13 10.38 -2.35
CA PRO A 276 -12.76 10.45 -3.76
C PRO A 276 -12.30 11.86 -4.15
N ALA A 277 -11.46 11.92 -5.18
CA ALA A 277 -11.08 13.17 -5.84
C ALA A 277 -11.88 13.35 -7.12
N THR A 278 -12.25 14.58 -7.45
CA THR A 278 -12.95 14.91 -8.69
C THR A 278 -12.17 15.97 -9.46
N VAL A 279 -11.98 15.75 -10.75
CA VAL A 279 -11.29 16.67 -11.67
C VAL A 279 -12.18 16.94 -12.88
N THR A 280 -12.31 18.19 -13.30
CA THR A 280 -13.19 18.58 -14.40
C THR A 280 -12.47 19.35 -15.49
N LEU A 281 -12.89 19.16 -16.75
CA LEU A 281 -12.47 19.94 -17.91
C LEU A 281 -13.71 20.27 -18.77
N LYS A 282 -13.92 21.55 -19.06
CA LYS A 282 -15.02 21.97 -19.94
C LYS A 282 -14.62 21.85 -21.40
N MET A 283 -15.57 21.48 -22.23
CA MET A 283 -15.34 21.25 -23.65
C MET A 283 -16.46 21.85 -24.47
N THR A 284 -16.09 22.70 -25.42
CA THR A 284 -16.99 23.22 -26.45
C THR A 284 -16.80 22.38 -27.71
N ILE A 285 -17.84 21.68 -28.13
CA ILE A 285 -17.87 20.94 -29.39
C ILE A 285 -18.49 21.84 -30.47
N THR A 286 -17.75 22.07 -31.55
CA THR A 286 -18.17 22.91 -32.70
C THR A 286 -18.52 22.09 -33.92
#